data_AF-A0A0I9SQ20-F1
#
_entry.id   AF-A0A0I9SQ20-F1
#
_cell.length_a   1.000
_cell.length_b   1.000
_cell.length_c   1.000
_cell.angle_alpha   90.00
_cell.angle_beta   90.00
_cell.angle_gamma   90.00
#
_symmetry.space_group_name_H-M   'P 1'
#
loop_
_entity.id
_entity.type
_entity.pdbx_description
1 polymer ?
#
loop_
_entity_poly.entity_id
_entity_poly.type
_entity_poly.pdbx_seq_one_letter_code
_entity_poly.pdbx_strand_id
1 'polypeptide(L)'
;MSITEDDERFERVLSESFVKLALDGTDELTPMSDMRSRFAEAGRLWGRSIAVCLYDRPSPFAVRALEAEGERRFLKSLNNMLGLDGALRR
;
A
#
# COMPACT_ATOMS: atom_id res chain seq x y z
N MET A 1 23.22 -6.46 9.62
CA MET A 1 22.08 -5.55 9.57
C MET A 1 22.63 -4.14 9.66
N SER A 2 22.74 -3.51 8.49
CA SER A 2 22.88 -2.06 8.38
C SER A 2 21.51 -1.39 8.55
N ILE A 3 21.49 -0.10 8.86
CA ILE A 3 20.26 0.69 8.97
C ILE A 3 19.39 0.52 7.70
N THR A 4 20.02 0.47 6.52
CA THR A 4 19.33 0.27 5.24
C THR A 4 18.66 -1.10 5.12
N GLU A 5 19.29 -2.17 5.59
CA GLU A 5 18.69 -3.52 5.55
C GLU A 5 17.48 -3.63 6.50
N ASP A 6 17.51 -2.91 7.62
CA ASP A 6 16.40 -2.84 8.57
C ASP A 6 15.23 -2.01 8.01
N ASP A 7 15.53 -0.89 7.35
CA ASP A 7 14.53 -0.04 6.67
C ASP A 7 13.82 -0.79 5.54
N GLU A 8 14.58 -1.49 4.69
CA GLU A 8 14.02 -2.31 3.61
C GLU A 8 13.14 -3.44 4.16
N ARG A 9 13.57 -4.08 5.26
CA ARG A 9 12.78 -5.11 5.94
C ARG A 9 11.50 -4.53 6.54
N PHE A 10 11.59 -3.37 7.18
CA PHE A 10 10.45 -2.67 7.75
C PHE A 10 9.43 -2.31 6.65
N GLU A 11 9.89 -1.68 5.56
CA GLU A 11 9.06 -1.34 4.41
C GLU A 11 8.31 -2.55 3.86
N ARG A 12 9.01 -3.68 3.69
CA ARG A 12 8.44 -4.92 3.16
C ARG A 12 7.39 -5.50 4.10
N VAL A 13 7.71 -5.70 5.39
CA VAL A 13 6.78 -6.26 6.37
C VAL A 13 5.53 -5.39 6.51
N LEU A 14 5.71 -4.06 6.49
CA LEU A 14 4.60 -3.13 6.54
C LEU A 14 3.74 -3.22 5.28
N SER A 15 4.36 -3.32 4.10
CA SER A 15 3.64 -3.50 2.83
C SER A 15 2.81 -4.77 2.84
N GLU A 16 3.38 -5.90 3.25
CA GLU A 16 2.69 -7.19 3.35
C GLU A 16 1.50 -7.13 4.32
N SER A 17 1.69 -6.45 5.45
CA SER A 17 0.63 -6.27 6.46
C SER A 17 -0.54 -5.46 5.94
N PHE A 18 -0.28 -4.35 5.24
CA PHE A 18 -1.32 -3.52 4.66
C PHE A 18 -2.03 -4.19 3.48
N VAL A 19 -1.31 -4.98 2.67
CA VAL A 19 -1.95 -5.82 1.63
C VAL A 19 -2.88 -6.85 2.26
N LYS A 20 -2.44 -7.53 3.32
CA LYS A 20 -3.28 -8.48 4.07
C LYS A 20 -4.52 -7.80 4.64
N LEU A 21 -4.37 -6.60 5.22
CA LEU A 21 -5.48 -5.83 5.75
C LEU A 21 -6.47 -5.40 4.67
N ALA A 22 -5.98 -4.97 3.50
CA ALA A 22 -6.83 -4.58 2.37
C ALA A 22 -7.63 -5.76 1.78
N LEU A 23 -7.11 -6.98 1.93
CA LEU A 23 -7.75 -8.22 1.47
C LEU A 23 -8.63 -8.88 2.54
N ASP A 24 -8.59 -8.42 3.79
CA ASP A 24 -9.33 -9.04 4.88
C ASP A 24 -10.84 -8.96 4.64
N GLY A 25 -11.52 -10.09 4.76
CA GLY A 25 -12.95 -10.21 4.45
C GLY A 25 -13.33 -9.97 2.98
N THR A 26 -12.35 -9.96 2.06
CA THR A 26 -12.62 -9.89 0.61
C THR A 26 -12.71 -11.28 0.00
N ASP A 27 -13.57 -11.42 -1.00
CA ASP A 27 -13.78 -12.64 -1.76
C ASP A 27 -13.90 -12.32 -3.26
N GLU A 28 -14.29 -13.31 -4.06
CA GLU A 28 -14.48 -13.17 -5.50
C GLU A 28 -15.68 -12.31 -5.90
N LEU A 29 -16.62 -12.06 -4.99
CA LEU A 29 -17.82 -11.25 -5.21
C LEU A 29 -17.63 -9.79 -4.78
N THR A 30 -16.54 -9.50 -4.08
CA THR A 30 -16.20 -8.14 -3.64
C THR A 30 -15.98 -7.24 -4.86
N PRO A 31 -16.76 -6.15 -5.02
CA PRO A 31 -16.66 -5.28 -6.19
C PRO A 31 -15.25 -4.72 -6.39
N MET A 32 -14.80 -4.64 -7.64
CA MET A 32 -13.49 -4.08 -7.96
C MET A 32 -13.32 -2.62 -7.54
N SER A 33 -14.41 -1.84 -7.47
CA SER A 33 -14.39 -0.48 -6.89
C SER A 33 -13.99 -0.50 -5.43
N ASP A 34 -14.50 -1.45 -4.66
CA ASP A 34 -14.26 -1.58 -3.22
C ASP A 34 -12.83 -2.08 -2.97
N MET A 35 -12.37 -3.03 -3.80
CA MET A 35 -10.97 -3.48 -3.81
C MET A 35 -10.02 -2.32 -4.10
N ARG A 36 -10.30 -1.49 -5.13
CA ARG A 36 -9.49 -0.31 -5.46
C ARG A 36 -9.48 0.70 -4.32
N SER A 37 -10.63 0.98 -3.70
CA SER A 37 -10.72 1.88 -2.54
C SER A 37 -9.90 1.38 -1.37
N ARG A 38 -10.02 0.09 -1.00
CA ARG A 38 -9.26 -0.56 0.07
C ARG A 38 -7.76 -0.51 -0.18
N PHE A 39 -7.32 -0.85 -1.39
CA PHE A 39 -5.90 -0.80 -1.75
C PHE A 39 -5.34 0.62 -1.82
N ALA A 40 -6.11 1.59 -2.31
CA ALA A 40 -5.71 2.98 -2.33
C ALA A 40 -5.51 3.51 -0.89
N GLU A 41 -6.44 3.22 0.01
CA GLU A 41 -6.32 3.59 1.42
C GLU A 41 -5.13 2.90 2.10
N ALA A 42 -4.97 1.59 1.90
CA ALA A 42 -3.83 0.84 2.42
C ALA A 42 -2.49 1.40 1.93
N GLY A 43 -2.41 1.77 0.64
CA GLY A 43 -1.22 2.40 0.07
C GLY A 43 -0.92 3.77 0.67
N ARG A 44 -1.94 4.63 0.87
CA ARG A 44 -1.74 5.92 1.55
C ARG A 44 -1.27 5.74 2.99
N LEU A 45 -1.88 4.83 3.74
CA LEU A 45 -1.50 4.54 5.13
C LEU A 45 -0.08 3.98 5.23
N TRP A 46 0.30 3.09 4.32
CA TRP A 46 1.68 2.61 4.19
C TRP A 46 2.64 3.77 3.95
N GLY A 47 2.37 4.62 2.96
CA GLY A 47 3.21 5.77 2.62
C GLY A 47 3.35 6.78 3.77
N ARG A 48 2.25 7.10 4.46
CA ARG A 48 2.28 7.93 5.67
C ARG A 48 3.13 7.30 6.77
N SER A 49 3.00 5.99 6.98
CA SER A 49 3.74 5.27 8.01
C SER A 49 5.25 5.28 7.73
N ILE A 50 5.66 5.08 6.47
CA ILE A 50 7.06 5.24 6.05
C ILE A 50 7.56 6.66 6.34
N ALA A 51 6.79 7.68 5.97
CA ALA A 51 7.18 9.07 6.20
C ALA A 51 7.42 9.38 7.68
N VAL A 52 6.54 8.90 8.56
CA VAL A 52 6.60 9.20 10.01
C VAL A 52 7.66 8.35 10.72
N CYS A 53 7.89 7.12 10.29
CA CYS A 53 8.82 6.20 10.97
C CYS A 53 10.26 6.33 10.49
N LEU A 54 10.51 6.57 9.19
CA LEU A 54 11.86 6.53 8.62
C LEU A 54 12.49 7.92 8.43
N TYR A 55 11.70 8.99 8.42
CA TYR A 55 12.22 10.35 8.27
C TYR A 55 12.17 11.12 9.59
N ASP A 56 13.28 11.79 9.93
CA ASP A 56 13.28 12.76 11.03
C ASP A 56 12.48 14.00 10.62
N ARG A 57 11.39 14.27 11.34
CA ARG A 57 10.52 15.45 11.18
C ARG A 57 10.09 15.68 9.72
N PRO A 58 9.31 14.77 9.12
CA PRO A 58 8.86 14.91 7.74
C PRO A 58 7.94 16.14 7.60
N SER A 59 8.11 16.89 6.50
CA SER A 59 7.19 17.98 6.19
C SER A 59 5.82 17.44 5.75
N PRO A 60 4.73 18.21 5.89
CA PRO A 60 3.42 17.81 5.36
C PRO A 60 3.43 17.50 3.86
N PHE A 61 4.35 18.12 3.10
CA PHE A 61 4.51 17.84 1.67
C PHE A 61 5.18 16.48 1.43
N ALA A 62 6.22 16.15 2.19
CA ALA A 62 6.88 14.84 2.12
C ALA A 62 5.93 13.70 2.47
N VAL A 63 5.11 13.87 3.51
CA VAL A 63 4.07 12.91 3.89
C VAL A 63 3.08 12.70 2.74
N ARG A 64 2.53 13.78 2.16
CA ARG A 64 1.59 13.67 1.02
C ARG A 64 2.21 13.04 -0.23
N ALA A 65 3.48 13.31 -0.50
CA ALA A 65 4.18 12.70 -1.63
C ALA A 65 4.31 11.18 -1.46
N LEU A 66 4.66 10.71 -0.26
CA LEU A 66 4.73 9.28 0.05
C LEU A 66 3.35 8.61 0.11
N GLU A 67 2.31 9.30 0.59
CA GLU A 67 0.94 8.81 0.51
C GLU A 67 0.50 8.57 -0.94
N ALA A 68 0.74 9.54 -1.83
CA ALA A 68 0.41 9.43 -3.25
C ALA A 68 1.23 8.33 -3.96
N GLU A 69 2.51 8.18 -3.60
CA GLU A 69 3.33 7.08 -4.12
C GLU A 69 2.85 5.71 -3.63
N GLY A 70 2.54 5.60 -2.34
CA GLY A 70 2.00 4.39 -1.74
C GLY A 70 0.68 3.97 -2.37
N GLU A 71 -0.24 4.91 -2.60
CA GLU A 71 -1.49 4.67 -3.32
C GLU A 71 -1.24 4.07 -4.71
N ARG A 72 -0.38 4.70 -5.51
CA ARG A 72 -0.03 4.21 -6.86
C ARG A 72 0.59 2.82 -6.82
N ARG A 73 1.51 2.58 -5.89
CA ARG A 73 2.20 1.28 -5.72
C ARG A 73 1.22 0.18 -5.35
N PHE A 74 0.29 0.44 -4.45
CA PHE A 74 -0.70 -0.55 -4.01
C PHE A 74 -1.76 -0.82 -5.09
N LEU A 75 -2.24 0.20 -5.79
CA LEU A 75 -3.12 0.00 -6.94
C LEU A 75 -2.45 -0.82 -8.05
N LYS A 76 -1.15 -0.58 -8.30
CA LYS A 76 -0.36 -1.42 -9.22
C LYS A 76 -0.25 -2.86 -8.70
N SER A 77 -0.06 -3.05 -7.40
CA SER A 77 -0.03 -4.39 -6.78
C SER A 77 -1.37 -5.11 -6.94
N LEU A 78 -2.50 -4.44 -6.70
CA LEU A 78 -3.84 -4.98 -6.95
C LEU A 78 -4.00 -5.43 -8.41
N ASN A 79 -3.64 -4.58 -9.37
CA ASN A 79 -3.70 -4.91 -10.79
C ASN A 79 -2.77 -6.08 -11.15
N ASN A 80 -1.61 -6.20 -10.51
CA ASN A 80 -0.73 -7.35 -10.72
C ASN A 80 -1.32 -8.65 -10.14
N MET A 81 -2.08 -8.56 -9.05
CA MET A 81 -2.74 -9.72 -8.43
C MET A 81 -4.00 -10.18 -9.17
N LEU A 82 -4.78 -9.24 -9.73
CA LEU A 82 -6.09 -9.50 -10.33
C LEU A 82 -6.17 -9.20 -11.84
N GLY A 83 -5.03 -8.91 -12.48
CA GLY A 83 -4.96 -8.50 -13.89
C GLY A 83 -5.15 -6.99 -14.08
N LEU A 84 -4.69 -6.48 -15.24
CA LEU A 84 -4.55 -5.05 -15.57
C LEU A 84 -5.82 -4.18 -15.38
N ASP A 85 -7.01 -4.79 -15.30
CA ASP A 85 -8.28 -4.10 -15.13
C ASP A 85 -9.15 -4.65 -13.99
N GLY A 86 -8.63 -5.57 -13.17
CA GLY A 86 -9.48 -6.36 -12.27
C GLY A 86 -10.42 -7.31 -13.01
N ALA A 87 -10.32 -7.42 -14.34
CA ALA A 87 -11.19 -8.23 -15.20
C ALA A 87 -11.20 -9.74 -14.83
N LEU A 88 -10.25 -10.22 -14.03
CA LEU A 88 -10.27 -11.58 -13.48
C LEU A 88 -11.27 -11.75 -12.33
N ARG A 89 -11.72 -10.67 -11.67
CA ARG A 89 -12.83 -10.69 -10.70
C ARG A 89 -13.99 -9.89 -11.29
N ARG A 90 -15.13 -10.55 -11.47
CA ARG A 90 -16.36 -9.93 -11.97
C ARG A 90 -16.95 -8.97 -10.95
#